data_AF-A0A8X6JLN3-F1
#
_entry.id   AF-A0A8X6JLN3-F1
#
_cell.length_a   1.000
_cell.length_b   1.000
_cell.length_c   1.000
_cell.angle_alpha   90.00
_cell.angle_beta   90.00
_cell.angle_gamma   90.00
#
_symmetry.space_group_name_H-M   'P 1'
#
loop_
_entity.id
_entity.type
_entity.pdbx_description
1 polymer ?
#
loop_
_entity_poly.entity_id
_entity_poly.type
_entity_poly.pdbx_seq_one_letter_code
_entity_poly.pdbx_strand_id
1 'polypeptide(L)'
;MTSVQSKENTKQFISDEGKIPSSEKCAIKHEDLKSILLNLLTKSSVYAVAQLVTSSGCGRKLLWFLVLLVGVMGCSYEVYRFLTLYFQYPVVITLEVKNNWKLDFPAVTVCNLNRYEKK
;
A
#
# COMPACT_ATOMS: atom_id res chain seq x y z
N MET A 1 33.90 -3.25 -40.24
CA MET A 1 33.81 -2.10 -39.31
C MET A 1 33.13 -2.60 -38.05
N THR A 2 33.85 -3.43 -37.28
CA THR A 2 34.65 -3.09 -36.07
C THR A 2 33.76 -3.04 -34.82
N SER A 3 33.56 -4.18 -34.15
CA SER A 3 34.23 -4.59 -32.89
C SER A 3 33.47 -4.04 -31.66
N VAL A 4 32.69 -4.78 -30.86
CA VAL A 4 32.95 -5.99 -30.04
C VAL A 4 34.14 -5.83 -29.07
N GLN A 5 33.77 -5.83 -27.78
CA GLN A 5 34.58 -5.97 -26.55
C GLN A 5 35.48 -4.79 -26.12
N SER A 6 35.26 -4.28 -24.91
CA SER A 6 36.13 -4.61 -23.76
C SER A 6 35.87 -3.71 -22.54
N LYS A 7 35.42 -4.35 -21.44
CA LYS A 7 35.79 -4.18 -20.00
C LYS A 7 35.66 -2.78 -19.39
N GLU A 8 34.94 -2.55 -18.29
CA GLU A 8 35.12 -3.12 -16.94
C GLU A 8 33.78 -3.08 -16.16
N ASN A 9 33.25 -4.23 -15.76
CA ASN A 9 33.36 -4.80 -14.40
C ASN A 9 32.57 -4.05 -13.30
N THR A 10 31.37 -4.53 -13.03
CA THR A 10 31.07 -5.31 -11.80
C THR A 10 32.01 -5.06 -10.60
N LYS A 11 32.02 -3.83 -10.08
CA LYS A 11 32.35 -3.45 -8.70
C LYS A 11 31.61 -2.11 -8.51
N GLN A 12 30.39 -2.10 -8.00
CA GLN A 12 30.19 -1.89 -6.57
C GLN A 12 28.75 -2.30 -6.19
N PHE A 13 28.35 -3.53 -6.50
CA PHE A 13 27.38 -4.19 -5.65
C PHE A 13 28.22 -4.73 -4.48
N ILE A 14 27.86 -4.32 -3.26
CA ILE A 14 28.55 -4.61 -1.99
C ILE A 14 29.73 -3.67 -1.67
N SER A 15 29.39 -2.43 -1.31
CA SER A 15 29.76 -1.88 0.01
C SER A 15 28.47 -1.35 0.62
N ASP A 16 28.13 -1.51 1.87
CA ASP A 16 28.56 -2.35 2.97
C ASP A 16 27.39 -2.19 3.96
N GLU A 17 27.14 -3.22 4.75
CA GLU A 17 26.17 -3.15 5.84
C GLU A 17 26.43 -1.95 6.76
N GLY A 18 25.35 -1.41 7.31
CA GLY A 18 25.39 -0.81 8.63
C GLY A 18 26.43 0.29 8.86
N LYS A 19 26.05 1.53 8.58
CA LYS A 19 26.37 2.60 9.51
C LYS A 19 25.25 3.64 9.52
N ILE A 20 24.36 3.50 10.50
CA ILE A 20 23.70 4.63 11.13
C ILE A 20 24.79 5.26 12.01
N PRO A 21 25.40 6.41 11.68
CA PRO A 21 26.17 7.14 12.66
C PRO A 21 25.18 8.03 13.40
N SER A 22 24.74 7.52 14.54
CA SER A 22 24.28 8.37 15.63
C SER A 22 25.44 9.32 16.01
N SER A 23 25.10 10.62 16.06
CA SER A 23 25.88 11.77 16.51
C SER A 23 27.16 12.14 15.74
N GLU A 24 27.12 13.24 14.97
CA GLU A 24 27.84 14.49 15.31
C GLU A 24 27.48 15.68 14.37
N LYS A 25 26.95 16.75 14.99
CA LYS A 25 26.83 18.16 14.58
C LYS A 25 25.88 18.59 13.44
N CYS A 26 24.79 19.20 13.91
CA CYS A 26 23.85 20.07 13.24
C CYS A 26 24.54 21.28 12.57
N ALA A 27 24.96 21.11 11.32
CA ALA A 27 25.15 22.21 10.37
C ALA A 27 24.97 21.64 8.96
N ILE A 28 23.76 21.18 8.63
CA ILE A 28 23.49 20.83 7.25
C ILE A 28 23.50 22.12 6.44
N LYS A 29 24.56 22.31 5.65
CA LYS A 29 24.60 23.33 4.60
C LYS A 29 23.35 23.14 3.75
N HIS A 30 22.55 24.18 3.68
CA HIS A 30 21.29 24.21 2.90
C HIS A 30 21.49 23.76 1.44
N GLU A 31 22.68 23.98 0.89
CA GLU A 31 23.10 23.55 -0.45
C GLU A 31 23.21 22.02 -0.60
N ASP A 32 23.75 21.31 0.40
CA ASP A 32 23.95 19.86 0.37
C ASP A 32 22.65 19.10 0.66
N LEU A 33 21.78 19.63 1.54
CA LEU A 33 20.47 19.03 1.79
C LEU A 33 19.58 19.09 0.54
N LYS A 34 19.63 20.23 -0.18
CA LYS A 34 18.84 20.43 -1.40
C LYS A 34 19.26 19.48 -2.49
N SER A 35 20.56 19.30 -2.72
CA SER A 35 21.05 18.39 -3.76
C SER A 35 20.66 16.95 -3.48
N ILE A 36 20.75 16.51 -2.22
CA ILE A 36 20.28 15.18 -1.79
C ILE A 36 18.77 15.05 -1.99
N LEU A 37 17.99 16.01 -1.51
CA LEU A 37 16.53 15.99 -1.63
C LEU A 37 16.08 15.99 -3.10
N LEU A 38 16.71 16.79 -3.97
CA LEU A 38 16.42 16.82 -5.40
C LEU A 38 16.73 15.48 -6.08
N ASN A 39 17.85 14.85 -5.73
CA ASN A 39 18.19 13.52 -6.25
C ASN A 39 17.17 12.46 -5.82
N LEU A 40 16.69 12.52 -4.57
CA LEU A 40 15.66 11.60 -4.06
C LEU A 40 14.30 11.83 -4.72
N LEU A 41 13.86 13.09 -4.85
CA LEU A 41 12.58 13.43 -5.47
C LEU A 41 12.57 13.10 -6.97
N THR A 42 13.69 13.28 -7.65
CA THR A 42 13.83 12.94 -9.08
C THR A 42 13.87 11.42 -9.31
N LYS A 43 14.44 10.66 -8.37
CA LYS A 43 14.46 9.18 -8.42
C LYS A 43 13.21 8.51 -7.84
N SER A 44 12.24 9.29 -7.38
CA SER A 44 11.01 8.74 -6.79
C SER A 44 10.12 8.08 -7.86
N SER A 45 9.37 7.05 -7.46
CA SER A 45 8.40 6.37 -8.32
C SER A 45 7.15 7.20 -8.62
N VAL A 46 6.97 8.32 -7.91
CA VAL A 46 5.84 9.22 -8.08
C VAL A 46 6.15 10.20 -9.21
N TYR A 47 5.67 9.89 -10.40
CA TYR A 47 5.89 10.68 -11.62
C TYR A 47 5.61 12.18 -11.45
N ALA A 48 4.57 12.54 -10.69
CA ALA A 48 4.20 13.93 -10.43
C ALA A 48 5.27 14.70 -9.62
N VAL A 49 6.00 14.03 -8.73
CA VAL A 49 7.05 14.63 -7.90
C VAL A 49 8.29 14.96 -8.73
N ALA A 50 8.69 14.05 -9.63
CA ALA A 50 9.80 14.28 -10.55
C ALA A 50 9.52 15.45 -11.51
N GLN A 51 8.27 15.58 -11.99
CA GLN A 51 7.85 16.67 -12.88
C GLN A 51 7.72 18.02 -12.16
N LEU A 52 7.33 18.02 -10.88
CA LEU A 52 7.27 19.24 -10.07
C LEU A 52 8.65 19.88 -9.87
N VAL A 53 9.68 19.05 -9.73
CA VAL A 53 11.09 19.46 -9.57
C VAL A 53 11.70 19.91 -10.90
N THR A 54 11.40 19.22 -12.00
CA THR A 54 12.04 19.46 -13.31
C THR A 54 11.42 20.61 -14.09
N SER A 55 10.15 20.95 -13.83
CA SER A 55 9.43 22.04 -14.51
C SER A 55 10.04 23.40 -14.16
N SER A 56 10.38 24.24 -15.15
CA SER A 56 10.86 25.62 -14.92
C SER A 56 9.73 26.65 -14.79
N GLY A 57 8.60 26.45 -15.49
CA GLY A 57 7.48 27.39 -15.53
C GLY A 57 6.55 27.33 -14.31
N CYS A 58 6.18 28.51 -13.77
CA CYS A 58 5.32 28.63 -12.58
C CYS A 58 3.93 27.98 -12.78
N GLY A 59 3.28 28.19 -13.93
CA GLY A 59 1.97 27.58 -14.21
C GLY A 59 2.01 26.06 -14.29
N ARG A 60 3.03 25.48 -14.95
CA ARG A 60 3.19 24.03 -15.07
C ARG A 60 3.50 23.39 -13.72
N LYS A 61 4.29 24.04 -12.86
CA LYS A 61 4.50 23.62 -11.46
C LYS A 61 3.19 23.57 -10.68
N LEU A 62 2.35 24.61 -10.82
CA LEU A 62 1.07 24.68 -10.13
C LEU A 62 0.13 23.55 -10.56
N LEU A 63 0.09 23.22 -11.85
CA LEU A 63 -0.70 22.09 -12.35
C LEU A 63 -0.22 20.75 -11.78
N TRP A 64 1.10 20.48 -11.79
CA TRP A 64 1.64 19.25 -11.21
C TRP A 64 1.42 19.16 -9.70
N PHE A 65 1.52 20.30 -9.01
CA PHE A 65 1.20 20.38 -7.59
C PHE A 65 -0.27 20.06 -7.31
N LEU A 66 -1.19 20.60 -8.12
CA LEU A 66 -2.61 20.35 -7.99
C LEU A 66 -2.95 18.87 -8.23
N VAL A 67 -2.35 18.26 -9.26
CA VAL A 67 -2.50 16.82 -9.54
C VAL A 67 -2.01 15.98 -8.35
N LEU A 68 -0.84 16.31 -7.80
CA LEU A 68 -0.30 15.62 -6.63
C LEU A 68 -1.23 15.77 -5.42
N LEU A 69 -1.71 17.00 -5.17
CA LEU A 69 -2.61 17.30 -4.06
C LEU A 69 -3.92 16.52 -4.17
N VAL A 70 -4.55 16.51 -5.35
CA VAL A 70 -5.78 15.74 -5.60
C VAL A 70 -5.54 14.25 -5.37
N GLY A 71 -4.42 13.71 -5.83
CA GLY A 71 -4.05 12.31 -5.60
C GLY A 71 -3.90 11.99 -4.11
N VAL A 72 -3.18 12.82 -3.35
CA VAL A 72 -2.99 12.63 -1.90
C VAL A 72 -4.31 12.73 -1.14
N MET A 73 -5.14 13.71 -1.46
CA MET A 73 -6.45 13.88 -0.83
C MET A 73 -7.38 12.70 -1.13
N GLY A 74 -7.42 12.25 -2.39
CA GLY A 74 -8.21 11.08 -2.80
C GLY A 74 -7.76 9.80 -2.10
N CYS A 75 -6.44 9.53 -2.09
CA CYS A 75 -5.89 8.38 -1.36
C CYS A 75 -6.22 8.44 0.15
N SER A 76 -6.11 9.62 0.75
CA SER A 76 -6.41 9.80 2.18
C SER A 76 -7.89 9.55 2.47
N TYR A 77 -8.78 10.02 1.61
CA TYR A 77 -10.22 9.80 1.72
C TYR A 77 -10.59 8.32 1.57
N GLU A 78 -10.02 7.65 0.58
CA GLU A 78 -10.23 6.22 0.36
C GLU A 78 -9.74 5.41 1.56
N VAL A 79 -8.52 5.67 2.04
CA VAL A 79 -7.97 5.01 3.24
C VAL A 79 -8.88 5.21 4.45
N TYR A 80 -9.38 6.43 4.67
CA TYR A 80 -10.33 6.70 5.74
C TYR A 80 -11.60 5.86 5.61
N ARG A 81 -12.20 5.82 4.42
CA ARG A 81 -13.40 5.02 4.14
C ARG A 81 -13.16 3.52 4.40
N PHE A 82 -12.05 2.99 3.90
CA PHE A 82 -11.67 1.59 4.13
C PHE A 82 -11.44 1.31 5.63
N LEU A 83 -10.81 2.24 6.34
CA LEU A 83 -10.55 2.09 7.76
C LEU A 83 -11.85 2.10 8.58
N THR A 84 -12.79 2.98 8.24
CA THR A 84 -14.13 2.98 8.84
C THR A 84 -14.85 1.66 8.59
N LEU A 85 -14.83 1.16 7.34
CA LEU A 85 -15.43 -0.13 6.99
C LEU A 85 -14.79 -1.28 7.78
N TYR A 86 -13.47 -1.29 7.90
CA TYR A 86 -12.73 -2.29 8.66
C TYR A 86 -13.14 -2.33 10.14
N PHE A 87 -13.26 -1.16 10.77
CA PHE A 87 -13.69 -1.05 12.17
C PHE A 87 -15.18 -1.35 12.42
N GLN A 88 -15.99 -1.48 11.37
CA GLN A 88 -17.36 -1.99 11.50
C GLN A 88 -17.42 -3.52 11.61
N TYR A 89 -16.29 -4.22 11.47
CA TYR A 89 -16.20 -5.68 11.52
C TYR A 89 -17.31 -6.40 10.72
N PRO A 90 -17.55 -6.05 9.45
CA PRO A 90 -18.59 -6.69 8.66
C PRO A 90 -18.24 -8.16 8.44
N VAL A 91 -19.15 -9.07 8.82
CA VAL A 91 -18.99 -10.51 8.60
C VAL A 91 -19.68 -10.89 7.30
N VAL A 92 -18.92 -11.42 6.34
CA VAL A 92 -19.46 -11.92 5.07
C VAL A 92 -19.65 -13.44 5.19
N ILE A 93 -20.89 -13.89 5.20
CA ILE A 93 -21.22 -15.33 5.18
C ILE A 93 -21.33 -15.81 3.73
N THR A 94 -20.55 -16.82 3.37
CA THR A 94 -20.66 -17.50 2.07
C THR A 94 -21.43 -18.79 2.24
N LEU A 95 -22.65 -18.84 1.74
CA LEU A 95 -23.50 -20.02 1.77
C LEU A 95 -23.22 -20.90 0.55
N GLU A 96 -22.55 -22.03 0.77
CA GLU A 96 -22.36 -23.05 -0.26
C GLU A 96 -23.26 -24.25 0.05
N VAL A 97 -24.14 -24.60 -0.89
CA VAL A 97 -24.97 -25.80 -0.79
C VAL A 97 -24.16 -27.00 -1.24
N LYS A 98 -23.59 -27.74 -0.28
CA LYS A 98 -22.91 -29.01 -0.56
C LYS A 98 -23.91 -30.16 -0.52
N ASN A 99 -24.18 -30.74 -1.69
CA ASN A 99 -25.03 -31.92 -1.80
C ASN A 99 -24.19 -33.17 -1.45
N ASN A 100 -24.27 -33.61 -0.20
CA ASN A 100 -23.60 -34.82 0.27
C ASN A 100 -24.48 -36.05 0.03
N TRP A 101 -23.89 -37.17 -0.39
CA TRP A 101 -24.58 -38.42 -0.67
C TRP A 101 -24.99 -39.20 0.60
N LYS A 102 -24.42 -38.82 1.76
CA LYS A 102 -24.79 -39.30 3.09
C LYS A 102 -24.99 -38.09 4.00
N LEU A 103 -26.18 -38.00 4.60
CA LEU A 103 -26.51 -37.05 5.66
C LEU A 103 -26.88 -37.85 6.91
N ASP A 104 -26.42 -37.40 8.07
CA ASP A 104 -26.87 -37.96 9.34
C ASP A 104 -28.33 -37.58 9.58
N PHE A 105 -29.15 -38.57 9.94
CA PHE A 105 -30.56 -38.33 10.23
C PHE A 105 -30.68 -37.54 11.54
N PRO A 106 -31.38 -36.39 11.55
CA PRO A 106 -31.49 -35.57 12.75
C PRO A 106 -32.35 -36.24 13.82
N ALA A 107 -32.18 -35.81 15.07
CA ALA A 107 -33.09 -36.22 16.13
C ALA A 107 -34.51 -35.70 15.82
N VAL A 108 -35.47 -36.61 15.72
CA VAL A 108 -36.88 -36.25 15.53
C VAL A 108 -37.57 -36.28 16.88
N THR A 109 -37.99 -35.11 17.36
CA THR A 109 -38.80 -35.00 18.58
C THR A 109 -40.27 -34.98 18.19
N VAL A 110 -41.00 -36.03 18.55
CA VAL A 110 -42.46 -36.10 18.37
C VAL A 110 -43.14 -35.81 19.69
N CYS A 111 -43.99 -34.79 19.71
CA CYS A 111 -44.79 -34.44 20.87
C CYS A 111 -46.27 -34.72 20.59
N ASN A 112 -46.93 -35.43 21.51
CA ASN A 112 -48.38 -35.47 21.53
C ASN A 112 -48.91 -34.10 21.98
N LEU A 113 -49.80 -33.49 21.19
CA LEU A 113 -50.43 -32.20 21.54
C LEU A 113 -51.49 -32.36 22.64
N ASN A 114 -51.94 -33.58 22.89
CA ASN A 114 -52.83 -33.84 24.00
C ASN A 114 -52.05 -33.81 25.32
N ARG A 115 -52.38 -32.84 26.18
CA ARG A 115 -51.75 -32.62 27.48
C ARG A 115 -52.23 -33.60 28.56
N TYR A 116 -53.34 -34.31 28.34
CA TYR A 116 -54.00 -35.11 29.37
C TYR A 116 -54.28 -36.54 28.91
N GLU A 117 -53.89 -37.52 29.72
CA GLU A 117 -54.33 -38.90 29.59
C GLU A 117 -55.61 -39.08 30.42
N LYS A 118 -56.72 -39.52 29.80
CA LYS A 118 -57.93 -39.87 30.56
C LYS A 118 -57.71 -41.25 31.17
N LYS A 119 -57.83 -41.33 32.50
CA LYS A 119 -57.76 -42.58 33.27
C LYS A 119 -59.07 -43.36 33.20
#